data_AF-A0A3B9HB85-F1
#
_entry.id   AF-A0A3B9HB85-F1
#
_cell.length_a   1.000
_cell.length_b   1.000
_cell.length_c   1.000
_cell.angle_alpha   90.00
_cell.angle_beta   90.00
_cell.angle_gamma   90.00
#
_symmetry.space_group_name_H-M   'P 1'
#
loop_
_entity.id
_entity.type
_entity.pdbx_description
1 polymer ?
#
loop_
_entity_poly.entity_id
_entity_poly.type
_entity_poly.pdbx_seq_one_letter_code
_entity_poly.pdbx_strand_id
1 'polypeptide(L)'
;MRAFLCAHPIIDDFEILWKEFDEKLKLKDATLCPTSQVPVLYLSNLNKPIVETFAIAEVFSKIGGLSWPKNRIDEWYAKSLCLEFQNQTSKLRELIPMDLRDNKIISTTPKELDEWHKNLSDLLDANHSEFLFGEISVVDAWFAPLLSRFVRVNYQMSPSVIAYYNRIKDTNGWRDWTSNVTHLDVRYASQ
;
A
#
# COMPACT_ATOMS: atom_id res chain seq x y z
N MET A 1 4.93 -0.17 -3.80
CA MET A 1 3.47 0.07 -3.88
C MET A 1 3.03 1.29 -3.09
N ARG A 2 3.04 1.29 -1.73
CA ARG A 2 2.52 2.44 -0.94
C ARG A 2 3.02 3.81 -1.41
N ALA A 3 4.35 4.00 -1.45
CA ALA A 3 4.94 5.27 -1.90
C ALA A 3 4.60 5.61 -3.36
N PHE A 4 4.49 4.62 -4.25
CA PHE A 4 4.08 4.84 -5.64
C PHE A 4 2.64 5.34 -5.71
N LEU A 5 1.72 4.70 -4.96
CA LEU A 5 0.33 5.14 -4.90
C LEU A 5 0.22 6.56 -4.33
N CYS A 6 1.02 6.88 -3.30
CA CYS A 6 1.09 8.24 -2.76
C CYS A 6 1.62 9.26 -3.78
N ALA A 7 2.59 8.88 -4.60
CA ALA A 7 3.15 9.74 -5.64
C ALA A 7 2.28 9.82 -6.89
N HIS A 8 1.31 8.91 -7.09
CA HIS A 8 0.58 8.74 -8.34
C HIS A 8 0.08 10.04 -8.99
N PRO A 9 -0.52 11.00 -8.25
CA PRO A 9 -0.98 12.26 -8.85
C PRO A 9 0.10 13.13 -9.50
N ILE A 10 1.37 12.93 -9.13
CA ILE A 10 2.55 13.67 -9.61
C ILE A 10 3.65 12.71 -10.07
N ILE A 11 3.29 11.46 -10.42
CA ILE A 11 4.29 10.41 -10.65
C ILE A 11 5.18 10.71 -11.87
N ASP A 12 4.64 11.42 -12.86
CA ASP A 12 5.35 11.83 -14.07
C ASP A 12 6.46 12.88 -13.80
N ASP A 13 6.43 13.53 -12.63
CA ASP A 13 7.49 14.45 -12.20
C ASP A 13 8.71 13.70 -11.63
N PHE A 14 8.64 12.37 -11.49
CA PHE A 14 9.68 11.53 -10.90
C PHE A 14 10.20 10.48 -11.87
N GLU A 15 11.53 10.30 -11.89
CA GLU A 15 12.16 9.11 -12.47
C GLU A 15 12.02 7.93 -11.50
N ILE A 16 11.44 6.83 -11.96
CA ILE A 16 11.29 5.61 -11.16
C ILE A 16 12.39 4.60 -11.51
N LEU A 17 13.31 4.42 -10.58
CA LEU A 17 14.33 3.37 -10.67
C LEU A 17 13.82 2.07 -10.02
N TRP A 18 13.26 1.17 -10.83
CA TRP A 18 12.82 -0.14 -10.37
C TRP A 18 14.01 -1.01 -9.93
N LYS A 19 13.85 -1.72 -8.81
CA LYS A 19 14.86 -2.62 -8.26
C LYS A 19 14.43 -4.06 -8.35
N GLU A 20 15.39 -4.93 -8.64
CA GLU A 20 15.21 -6.37 -8.64
C GLU A 20 15.60 -7.00 -7.31
N PHE A 21 14.91 -8.09 -6.98
CA PHE A 21 15.16 -8.88 -5.78
C PHE A 21 15.67 -10.27 -6.15
N ASP A 22 16.51 -10.84 -5.30
CA ASP A 22 16.90 -12.24 -5.38
C ASP A 22 15.80 -13.17 -4.81
N GLU A 23 16.05 -14.48 -4.88
CA GLU A 23 15.17 -15.52 -4.35
C GLU A 23 14.93 -15.46 -2.83
N LYS A 24 15.78 -14.72 -2.09
CA LYS A 24 15.67 -14.48 -0.64
C LYS A 24 15.03 -13.11 -0.33
N LEU A 25 14.43 -12.46 -1.33
CA LEU A 25 13.81 -11.14 -1.23
C LEU A 25 14.78 -10.03 -0.81
N LYS A 26 16.07 -10.15 -1.14
CA LYS A 26 17.07 -9.10 -0.95
C LYS A 26 17.31 -8.36 -2.26
N LEU A 27 17.65 -7.08 -2.17
CA LEU A 27 18.00 -6.28 -3.35
C LEU A 27 19.25 -6.86 -4.03
N LYS A 28 19.18 -7.06 -5.35
CA LYS A 28 20.35 -7.46 -6.16
C LYS A 28 21.40 -6.33 -6.25
N ASP A 29 20.93 -5.08 -6.26
CA ASP A 29 21.75 -3.87 -6.20
C ASP A 29 21.17 -2.88 -5.19
N ALA A 30 21.96 -2.59 -4.14
CA ALA A 30 21.61 -1.68 -3.05
C ALA A 30 22.36 -0.33 -3.11
N THR A 31 23.07 -0.02 -4.21
CA THR A 31 23.92 1.19 -4.33
C THR A 31 23.17 2.50 -4.02
N LEU A 32 21.89 2.57 -4.39
CA LEU A 32 21.00 3.72 -4.15
C LEU A 32 20.00 3.48 -3.00
N CYS A 33 20.26 2.48 -2.15
CA CYS A 33 19.37 2.08 -1.07
C CYS A 33 20.13 2.01 0.25
N PRO A 34 20.31 3.15 0.96
CA PRO A 34 21.17 3.22 2.15
C PRO A 34 20.82 2.24 3.26
N THR A 35 19.55 1.83 3.36
CA THR A 35 19.03 0.86 4.34
C THR A 35 18.90 -0.56 3.78
N SER A 36 19.39 -0.82 2.56
CA SER A 36 19.15 -2.07 1.80
C SER A 36 17.66 -2.40 1.61
N GLN A 37 16.82 -1.36 1.66
CA GLN A 37 15.37 -1.45 1.53
C GLN A 37 14.86 -0.39 0.56
N VAL A 38 13.69 -0.66 -0.01
CA VAL A 38 12.93 0.26 -0.86
C VAL A 38 11.56 0.50 -0.22
N PRO A 39 10.88 1.62 -0.54
CA PRO A 39 11.27 2.72 -1.42
C PRO A 39 12.33 3.66 -0.83
N VAL A 40 13.00 4.43 -1.69
CA VAL A 40 13.89 5.54 -1.32
C VAL A 40 13.53 6.74 -2.19
N LEU A 41 13.35 7.91 -1.57
CA LEU A 41 13.07 9.16 -2.28
C LEU A 41 14.31 10.06 -2.29
N TYR A 42 14.75 10.39 -3.50
CA TYR A 42 15.77 11.41 -3.74
C TYR A 42 15.08 12.70 -4.22
N LEU A 43 15.46 13.83 -3.63
CA LEU A 43 15.03 15.16 -4.07
C LEU A 43 16.28 16.00 -4.34
N SER A 44 16.27 16.77 -5.43
CA SER A 44 17.42 17.55 -5.89
C SER A 44 17.92 18.59 -4.89
N ASN A 45 17.05 19.06 -4.00
CA ASN A 45 17.35 20.05 -2.96
C ASN A 45 17.79 19.42 -1.61
N LEU A 46 17.93 18.09 -1.52
CA LEU A 46 18.33 17.39 -0.31
C LEU A 46 19.70 16.72 -0.48
N ASN A 47 20.56 16.86 0.53
CA ASN A 47 21.87 16.21 0.58
C ASN A 47 21.81 14.72 0.95
N LYS A 48 20.67 14.25 1.48
CA LYS A 48 20.44 12.85 1.86
C LYS A 48 19.04 12.42 1.40
N PRO A 49 18.87 11.17 0.93
CA PRO A 49 17.55 10.66 0.57
C PRO A 49 16.68 10.40 1.80
N ILE A 50 15.38 10.32 1.58
CA ILE A 50 14.39 9.89 2.58
C ILE A 50 14.13 8.41 2.37
N VAL A 51 14.32 7.62 3.42
CA VAL A 51 14.27 6.14 3.35
C VAL A 51 13.03 5.53 4.01
N GLU A 52 12.36 6.28 4.89
CA GLU A 52 11.18 5.78 5.59
C GLU A 52 9.91 6.00 4.77
N THR A 53 9.15 4.92 4.52
CA THR A 53 7.96 4.98 3.65
C THR A 53 6.92 5.98 4.15
N PHE A 54 6.78 6.14 5.48
CA PHE A 54 5.83 7.09 6.04
C PHE A 54 6.29 8.54 5.82
N ALA A 55 7.58 8.81 6.00
CA ALA A 55 8.16 10.13 5.71
C ALA A 55 8.11 10.47 4.21
N ILE A 56 8.30 9.49 3.34
CA ILE A 56 8.12 9.64 1.88
C ILE A 56 6.68 10.01 1.56
N ALA A 57 5.70 9.34 2.16
CA ALA A 57 4.29 9.67 1.99
C ALA A 57 3.94 11.07 2.51
N GLU A 58 4.49 11.48 3.66
CA GLU A 58 4.38 12.85 4.18
C GLU A 58 4.89 13.89 3.19
N VAL A 59 6.03 13.63 2.54
CA VAL A 59 6.56 14.54 1.52
C VAL A 59 5.62 14.63 0.34
N PHE A 60 5.20 13.50 -0.25
CA PHE A 60 4.29 13.51 -1.39
C PHE A 60 2.98 14.26 -1.08
N SER A 61 2.42 14.08 0.12
CA SER A 61 1.21 14.80 0.54
C SER A 61 1.36 16.32 0.55
N LYS A 62 2.58 16.85 0.62
CA LYS A 62 2.89 18.29 0.66
C LYS A 62 3.27 18.87 -0.70
N ILE A 63 3.61 18.03 -1.67
CA ILE A 63 4.13 18.47 -2.98
C ILE A 63 3.22 18.10 -4.16
N GLY A 64 1.98 17.68 -3.88
CA GLY A 64 0.95 17.43 -4.90
C GLY A 64 0.57 15.98 -5.10
N GLY A 65 1.17 15.03 -4.36
CA GLY A 65 0.73 13.64 -4.32
C GLY A 65 -0.59 13.46 -3.56
N LEU A 66 -0.93 12.20 -3.25
CA LEU A 66 -2.11 11.90 -2.43
C LEU A 66 -2.01 12.66 -1.09
N SER A 67 -3.08 13.37 -0.77
CA SER A 67 -3.20 14.12 0.48
C SER A 67 -3.66 13.20 1.61
N TRP A 68 -3.44 13.66 2.85
CA TRP A 68 -4.15 13.12 4.01
C TRP A 68 -5.61 13.60 4.02
N PRO A 69 -6.50 12.99 4.84
CA PRO A 69 -7.86 13.49 5.02
C PRO A 69 -7.89 14.99 5.35
N LYS A 70 -8.83 15.73 4.75
CA LYS A 70 -8.94 17.20 4.89
C LYS A 70 -9.31 17.63 6.30
N ASN A 71 -10.10 16.82 7.01
CA ASN A 71 -10.42 17.06 8.41
C ASN A 71 -9.20 16.71 9.28
N ARG A 72 -8.80 17.63 10.16
CA ARG A 72 -7.60 17.49 10.98
C ARG A 72 -7.66 16.33 11.99
N ILE A 73 -8.84 16.04 12.52
CA ILE A 73 -9.04 14.90 13.45
C ILE A 73 -8.89 13.60 12.66
N ASP A 74 -9.50 13.53 11.48
CA ASP A 74 -9.38 12.36 10.58
C ASP A 74 -7.94 12.17 10.11
N GLU A 75 -7.21 13.24 9.80
CA GLU A 75 -5.78 13.19 9.50
C GLU A 75 -4.99 12.52 10.64
N TRP A 76 -5.23 12.90 11.89
CA TRP A 76 -4.54 12.32 13.04
C TRP A 76 -4.86 10.84 13.20
N TYR A 77 -6.13 10.46 13.09
CA TYR A 77 -6.53 9.05 13.16
C TYR A 77 -5.96 8.24 11.99
N ALA A 78 -6.00 8.76 10.76
CA ALA A 78 -5.43 8.12 9.59
C ALA A 78 -3.92 7.87 9.74
N LYS A 79 -3.18 8.85 10.25
CA LYS A 79 -1.73 8.73 10.54
C LYS A 79 -1.46 7.70 11.63
N SER A 80 -2.21 7.75 12.72
CA SER A 80 -2.12 6.77 13.81
C SER A 80 -2.38 5.35 13.30
N LEU A 81 -3.46 5.16 12.54
CA LEU A 81 -3.86 3.88 11.95
C LEU A 81 -2.77 3.32 11.01
N CYS A 82 -2.15 4.17 10.18
CA CYS A 82 -1.04 3.75 9.32
C CYS A 82 0.16 3.23 10.13
N LEU A 83 0.54 3.92 11.20
CA LEU A 83 1.68 3.54 12.03
C LEU A 83 1.39 2.31 12.89
N GLU A 84 0.18 2.21 13.42
CA GLU A 84 -0.31 1.01 14.10
C GLU A 84 -0.24 -0.21 13.17
N PHE A 85 -0.79 -0.08 11.96
CA PHE A 85 -0.70 -1.10 10.92
C PHE A 85 0.73 -1.46 10.59
N GLN A 86 1.61 -0.47 10.42
CA GLN A 86 3.02 -0.70 10.11
C GLN A 86 3.71 -1.57 11.16
N ASN A 87 3.45 -1.29 12.44
CA ASN A 87 4.06 -1.96 13.59
C ASN A 87 3.48 -3.36 13.84
N GLN A 88 2.18 -3.55 13.64
CA GLN A 88 1.51 -4.82 13.95
C GLN A 88 1.56 -5.86 12.82
N THR A 89 1.99 -5.47 11.61
CA THR A 89 1.94 -6.37 10.42
C THR A 89 3.28 -6.92 9.94
N SER A 90 4.35 -6.84 10.74
CA SER A 90 5.65 -7.43 10.39
C SER A 90 5.52 -8.94 10.10
N LYS A 91 4.99 -9.70 11.05
CA LYS A 91 4.75 -11.15 10.91
C LYS A 91 3.78 -11.49 9.77
N LEU A 92 2.74 -10.67 9.57
CA LEU A 92 1.80 -10.86 8.47
C LEU A 92 2.49 -10.70 7.10
N ARG A 93 3.52 -9.85 6.98
CA ARG A 93 4.30 -9.69 5.74
C ARG A 93 5.21 -10.88 5.47
N GLU A 94 5.72 -11.51 6.51
CA GLU A 94 6.54 -12.72 6.41
C GLU A 94 5.70 -13.94 6.02
N LEU A 95 4.54 -14.11 6.67
CA LEU A 95 3.63 -15.23 6.39
C LEU A 95 2.98 -15.12 5.01
N ILE A 96 2.62 -13.90 4.60
CA ILE A 96 2.00 -13.63 3.32
C ILE A 96 2.73 -12.47 2.63
N PRO A 97 3.82 -12.79 1.91
CA PRO A 97 4.52 -11.81 1.08
C PRO A 97 3.59 -11.24 0.01
N MET A 98 3.81 -9.98 -0.32
CA MET A 98 3.07 -9.33 -1.41
C MET A 98 3.77 -9.64 -2.74
N ASP A 99 3.45 -10.78 -3.33
CA ASP A 99 3.80 -11.11 -4.72
C ASP A 99 2.51 -11.25 -5.54
N LEU A 100 2.23 -10.26 -6.39
CA LEU A 100 1.01 -10.23 -7.20
C LEU A 100 1.05 -11.19 -8.39
N ARG A 101 2.15 -11.95 -8.56
CA ARG A 101 2.31 -13.00 -9.59
C ARG A 101 2.06 -14.39 -9.01
N ASP A 102 2.27 -14.54 -7.71
CA ASP A 102 2.16 -15.84 -7.05
C ASP A 102 0.68 -16.17 -6.80
N ASN A 103 0.19 -17.16 -7.54
CA ASN A 103 -1.20 -17.59 -7.51
C ASN A 103 -1.50 -18.64 -6.43
N LYS A 104 -0.48 -19.15 -5.72
CA LYS A 104 -0.64 -20.18 -4.67
C LYS A 104 -1.55 -19.70 -3.54
N ILE A 105 -2.43 -20.59 -3.09
CA ILE A 105 -3.28 -20.32 -1.92
C ILE A 105 -2.56 -20.77 -0.65
N ILE A 106 -2.61 -19.93 0.37
CA ILE A 106 -2.16 -20.21 1.73
C ILE A 106 -3.39 -20.68 2.51
N SER A 107 -3.36 -21.92 3.00
CA SER A 107 -4.52 -22.58 3.61
C SER A 107 -4.96 -21.98 4.95
N THR A 108 -4.05 -21.31 5.65
CA THR A 108 -4.28 -20.80 7.00
C THR A 108 -4.34 -19.29 6.98
N THR A 109 -5.45 -18.73 7.45
CA THR A 109 -5.59 -17.30 7.67
C THR A 109 -4.90 -16.92 8.99
N PRO A 110 -3.88 -16.04 8.98
CA PRO A 110 -3.29 -15.51 10.20
C PRO A 110 -4.33 -14.69 10.98
N LYS A 111 -4.34 -14.81 12.31
CA LYS A 111 -5.27 -14.07 13.18
C LYS A 111 -5.17 -12.56 12.97
N GLU A 112 -3.95 -12.07 12.73
CA GLU A 112 -3.68 -10.67 12.48
C GLU A 112 -4.41 -10.17 11.21
N LEU A 113 -4.60 -11.02 10.19
CA LEU A 113 -5.34 -10.64 8.98
C LEU A 113 -6.84 -10.48 9.24
N ASP A 114 -7.40 -11.33 10.11
CA ASP A 114 -8.81 -11.28 10.54
C ASP A 114 -9.09 -10.00 11.36
N GLU A 115 -8.18 -9.65 12.27
CA GLU A 115 -8.27 -8.41 13.06
C GLU A 115 -8.26 -7.16 12.14
N TRP A 116 -7.38 -7.14 11.13
CA TRP A 116 -7.34 -6.04 10.17
C TRP A 116 -8.55 -6.01 9.23
N HIS A 117 -9.11 -7.16 8.86
CA HIS A 117 -10.39 -7.20 8.14
C HIS A 117 -11.50 -6.54 8.95
N LYS A 118 -11.64 -6.92 10.23
CA LYS A 118 -12.64 -6.34 11.13
C LYS A 118 -12.47 -4.83 11.25
N ASN A 119 -11.24 -4.35 11.53
CA ASN A 119 -10.96 -2.92 11.65
C ASN A 119 -11.36 -2.14 10.39
N LEU A 120 -11.06 -2.68 9.20
CA LEU A 120 -11.45 -2.05 7.94
C LEU A 120 -12.96 -2.05 7.72
N SER A 121 -13.64 -3.16 8.03
CA SER A 121 -15.11 -3.23 7.93
C SER A 121 -15.75 -2.21 8.86
N ASP A 122 -15.34 -2.16 10.13
CA ASP A 122 -15.89 -1.23 11.12
C ASP A 122 -15.72 0.23 10.67
N LEU A 123 -14.56 0.60 10.11
CA LEU A 123 -14.31 1.94 9.58
C LEU A 123 -15.18 2.28 8.36
N LEU A 124 -15.25 1.36 7.40
CA LEU A 124 -16.03 1.57 6.17
C LEU A 124 -17.53 1.63 6.45
N ASP A 125 -18.01 0.78 7.37
CA ASP A 125 -19.42 0.70 7.74
C ASP A 125 -19.85 1.91 8.58
N ALA A 126 -18.98 2.41 9.47
CA ALA A 126 -19.27 3.60 10.29
C ALA A 126 -19.32 4.89 9.47
N ASN A 127 -18.44 5.02 8.47
CA ASN A 127 -18.31 6.25 7.69
C ASN A 127 -19.20 6.27 6.43
N HIS A 128 -19.77 5.13 6.03
CA HIS A 128 -20.51 4.93 4.77
C HIS A 128 -19.78 5.52 3.56
N SER A 129 -18.44 5.45 3.58
CA SER A 129 -17.58 6.17 2.64
C SER A 129 -17.03 5.27 1.55
N GLU A 130 -16.60 5.90 0.44
CA GLU A 130 -15.97 5.19 -0.67
C GLU A 130 -14.59 4.64 -0.26
N PHE A 131 -13.79 5.48 0.40
CA PHE A 131 -12.48 5.16 0.97
C PHE A 131 -12.50 5.28 2.49
N LEU A 132 -11.40 4.95 3.18
CA LEU A 132 -11.41 4.80 4.65
C LEU A 132 -11.82 6.08 5.40
N PHE A 133 -11.53 7.25 4.85
CA PHE A 133 -11.87 8.56 5.41
C PHE A 133 -12.56 9.47 4.37
N GLY A 134 -13.44 8.90 3.54
CA GLY A 134 -14.17 9.64 2.52
C GLY A 134 -13.55 9.50 1.12
N GLU A 135 -12.76 10.50 0.73
CA GLU A 135 -12.00 10.52 -0.53
C GLU A 135 -10.71 9.68 -0.40
N ILE A 136 -10.15 9.25 -1.54
CA ILE A 136 -8.87 8.54 -1.55
C ILE A 136 -7.75 9.39 -0.94
N SER A 137 -6.97 8.79 -0.06
CA SER A 137 -5.91 9.47 0.67
C SER A 137 -4.70 8.54 0.91
N VAL A 138 -3.67 9.08 1.58
CA VAL A 138 -2.47 8.31 1.93
C VAL A 138 -2.79 7.03 2.72
N VAL A 139 -3.82 7.04 3.58
CA VAL A 139 -4.18 5.85 4.37
C VAL A 139 -4.65 4.71 3.47
N ASP A 140 -5.36 5.00 2.38
CA ASP A 140 -5.84 3.99 1.45
C ASP A 140 -4.67 3.35 0.68
N ALA A 141 -3.71 4.17 0.25
CA ALA A 141 -2.44 3.69 -0.31
C ALA A 141 -1.68 2.79 0.69
N TRP A 142 -1.78 3.06 1.99
CA TRP A 142 -1.12 2.29 3.05
C TRP A 142 -1.71 0.88 3.22
N PHE A 143 -3.04 0.78 3.09
CA PHE A 143 -3.84 -0.44 3.26
C PHE A 143 -4.07 -1.23 1.96
N ALA A 144 -3.78 -0.65 0.79
CA ALA A 144 -3.82 -1.34 -0.51
C ALA A 144 -3.08 -2.72 -0.52
N PRO A 145 -1.90 -2.90 0.12
CA PRO A 145 -1.22 -4.20 0.17
C PRO A 145 -1.98 -5.34 0.84
N LEU A 146 -2.97 -5.06 1.68
CA LEU A 146 -3.75 -6.11 2.34
C LEU A 146 -4.62 -6.90 1.35
N LEU A 147 -5.02 -6.30 0.22
CA LEU A 147 -5.77 -7.01 -0.82
C LEU A 147 -5.05 -8.28 -1.26
N SER A 148 -3.74 -8.18 -1.51
CA SER A 148 -2.91 -9.34 -1.87
C SER A 148 -3.01 -10.46 -0.83
N ARG A 149 -3.10 -10.11 0.45
CA ARG A 149 -3.13 -11.08 1.54
C ARG A 149 -4.48 -11.77 1.64
N PHE A 150 -5.57 -11.01 1.57
CA PHE A 150 -6.92 -11.56 1.51
C PHE A 150 -7.08 -12.53 0.34
N VAL A 151 -6.61 -12.15 -0.85
CA VAL A 151 -6.64 -13.01 -2.03
C VAL A 151 -5.80 -14.29 -1.84
N ARG A 152 -4.62 -14.18 -1.26
CA ARG A 152 -3.69 -15.31 -1.04
C ARG A 152 -4.21 -16.36 -0.06
N VAL A 153 -5.08 -15.99 0.88
CA VAL A 153 -5.71 -16.96 1.80
C VAL A 153 -7.15 -17.30 1.42
N ASN A 154 -7.63 -16.84 0.26
CA ASN A 154 -9.03 -16.97 -0.15
C ASN A 154 -10.02 -16.47 0.93
N TYR A 155 -9.69 -15.33 1.55
CA TYR A 155 -10.45 -14.78 2.68
C TYR A 155 -11.86 -14.35 2.24
N GLN A 156 -12.86 -14.67 3.06
CA GLN A 156 -14.24 -14.22 2.85
C GLN A 156 -14.41 -12.80 3.41
N MET A 157 -14.08 -11.80 2.60
CA MET A 157 -14.23 -10.40 2.98
C MET A 157 -15.70 -9.97 3.09
N SER A 158 -15.98 -9.02 3.98
CA SER A 158 -17.29 -8.35 4.06
C SER A 158 -17.60 -7.55 2.78
N PRO A 159 -18.89 -7.29 2.47
CA PRO A 159 -19.28 -6.53 1.29
C PRO A 159 -18.65 -5.14 1.20
N SER A 160 -18.51 -4.42 2.32
CA SER A 160 -17.89 -3.09 2.35
C SER A 160 -16.40 -3.14 2.00
N VAL A 161 -15.66 -4.13 2.53
CA VAL A 161 -14.24 -4.34 2.20
C VAL A 161 -14.05 -4.77 0.75
N ILE A 162 -14.94 -5.62 0.20
CA ILE A 162 -14.92 -5.97 -1.23
C ILE A 162 -15.12 -4.72 -2.09
N ALA A 163 -16.12 -3.90 -1.79
CA ALA A 163 -16.42 -2.68 -2.54
C ALA A 163 -15.26 -1.67 -2.46
N TYR A 164 -14.67 -1.51 -1.28
CA TYR A 164 -13.48 -0.68 -1.07
C TYR A 164 -12.31 -1.12 -1.94
N TYR A 165 -11.96 -2.41 -1.95
CA TYR A 165 -10.84 -2.87 -2.78
C TYR A 165 -11.14 -2.84 -4.27
N ASN A 166 -12.38 -3.03 -4.71
CA ASN A 166 -12.73 -2.80 -6.11
C ASN A 166 -12.46 -1.34 -6.50
N ARG A 167 -12.89 -0.37 -5.68
CA ARG A 167 -12.57 1.05 -5.91
C ARG A 167 -11.06 1.33 -5.93
N ILE A 168 -10.28 0.73 -5.03
CA ILE A 168 -8.81 0.82 -5.05
C ILE A 168 -8.26 0.31 -6.38
N LYS A 169 -8.71 -0.86 -6.85
CA LYS A 169 -8.28 -1.42 -8.14
C LYS A 169 -8.63 -0.53 -9.32
N ASP A 170 -9.71 0.24 -9.22
CA ASP A 170 -10.18 1.15 -10.25
C ASP A 170 -9.46 2.51 -10.24
N THR A 171 -8.56 2.74 -9.29
CA THR A 171 -7.68 3.92 -9.31
C THR A 171 -6.62 3.80 -10.39
N ASN A 172 -6.26 4.92 -11.01
CA ASN A 172 -5.15 4.96 -11.96
C ASN A 172 -3.83 4.54 -11.29
N GLY A 173 -3.61 4.92 -10.03
CA GLY A 173 -2.42 4.48 -9.28
C GLY A 173 -2.29 2.97 -9.13
N TRP A 174 -3.39 2.26 -8.88
CA TRP A 174 -3.34 0.81 -8.85
C TRP A 174 -3.09 0.20 -10.24
N ARG A 175 -3.79 0.67 -11.28
CA ARG A 175 -3.59 0.19 -12.65
C ARG A 175 -2.16 0.41 -13.14
N ASP A 176 -1.59 1.58 -12.90
CA ASP A 176 -0.23 1.92 -13.30
C ASP A 176 0.80 1.14 -12.49
N TRP A 177 0.57 0.93 -11.19
CA TRP A 177 1.47 0.08 -10.40
C TRP A 177 1.45 -1.37 -10.90
N THR A 178 0.26 -1.90 -11.17
CA THR A 178 0.09 -3.32 -11.56
C THR A 178 0.51 -3.59 -13.01
N SER A 179 0.50 -2.60 -13.90
CA SER A 179 1.04 -2.74 -15.26
C SER A 179 2.55 -3.00 -15.28
N ASN A 180 3.27 -2.62 -14.22
CA ASN A 180 4.69 -2.92 -14.01
C ASN A 180 4.94 -4.32 -13.43
N VAL A 181 3.89 -5.09 -13.10
CA VAL A 181 4.01 -6.47 -12.62
C VAL A 181 3.92 -7.43 -13.79
N THR A 182 5.05 -8.04 -14.15
CA THR A 182 5.09 -9.11 -15.16
C THR A 182 4.27 -10.31 -14.70
N HIS A 183 3.38 -10.85 -15.55
CA HIS A 183 2.49 -11.97 -15.21
C HIS A 183 1.60 -11.71 -13.99
N LEU A 184 0.95 -10.54 -13.95
CA LEU A 184 -0.05 -10.20 -12.94
C LEU A 184 -1.13 -11.29 -12.84
N ASP A 185 -1.43 -11.73 -11.62
CA ASP A 185 -2.59 -12.58 -11.36
C ASP A 185 -3.88 -11.78 -11.59
N VAL A 186 -4.79 -12.35 -12.39
CA VAL A 186 -6.06 -11.73 -12.80
C VAL A 186 -6.91 -11.24 -11.64
N ARG A 187 -6.77 -11.83 -10.44
CA ARG A 187 -7.51 -11.42 -9.24
C ARG A 187 -7.19 -9.99 -8.79
N TYR A 188 -6.04 -9.46 -9.20
CA TYR A 188 -5.60 -8.09 -8.91
C TYR A 188 -5.92 -7.08 -10.00
N ALA A 189 -6.41 -7.51 -11.16
CA ALA A 189 -6.82 -6.60 -12.22
C ALA A 189 -8.05 -5.78 -11.81
N SER A 190 -8.13 -4.55 -12.31
CA SER A 190 -9.39 -3.78 -12.27
C SER A 190 -10.50 -4.54 -13.00
N GLN A 191 -11.74 -4.34 -12.58
CA GLN A 191 -12.89 -4.96 -13.26
C GLN A 191 -13.21 -4.22 -14.56
#